data_AF-A0A9E3KD11-F1
#
_entry.id   AF-A0A9E3KD11-F1
#
_cell.length_a   1.000
_cell.length_b   1.000
_cell.length_c   1.000
_cell.angle_alpha   90.00
_cell.angle_beta   90.00
_cell.angle_gamma   90.00
#
_symmetry.space_group_name_H-M   'P 1'
#
loop_
_entity.id
_entity.type
_entity.pdbx_description
1 polymer ?
#
loop_
_entity_poly.entity_id
_entity_poly.type
_entity_poly.pdbx_seq_one_letter_code
_entity_poly.pdbx_strand_id
1 'polypeptide(L)' 'PSQADAHDGHVVVDGPDGVAVTLTADAALETSEHIDGAAVKAKGQEQMKAVSGVDGTEILEREKEGKR' A
#
# COMPACT_ATOMS: atom_id res chain seq x y z
N PRO A 1 -9.09 5.18 7.08
CA PRO A 1 -8.45 6.48 6.79
C PRO A 1 -7.94 7.06 8.12
N SER A 2 -6.76 7.68 8.14
CA SER A 2 -6.25 8.40 9.31
C SER A 2 -6.65 9.88 9.25
N GLN A 3 -6.76 10.53 10.40
CA GLN A 3 -7.00 11.97 10.50
C GLN A 3 -5.73 12.66 11.03
N ALA A 4 -5.46 13.88 10.57
CA ALA A 4 -4.31 14.65 11.03
C ALA A 4 -4.74 16.06 11.45
N ASP A 5 -4.30 16.48 12.63
CA ASP A 5 -4.66 17.75 13.26
C ASP A 5 -3.41 18.48 13.79
N ALA A 6 -3.46 19.81 13.87
CA ALA A 6 -2.34 20.65 14.29
C ALA A 6 -2.57 21.25 15.68
N HIS A 7 -1.62 21.07 16.59
CA HIS A 7 -1.67 21.56 17.96
C HIS A 7 -0.28 22.04 18.41
N ASP A 8 -0.17 23.31 18.82
CA ASP A 8 1.04 23.89 19.42
C ASP A 8 2.34 23.60 18.66
N GLY A 9 2.34 23.79 17.34
CA GLY A 9 3.51 23.56 16.48
C GLY A 9 3.83 22.09 16.18
N HIS A 10 2.97 21.18 16.65
CA HIS A 10 3.04 19.75 16.39
C HIS A 10 1.86 19.31 15.52
N VAL A 11 2.05 18.21 14.82
CA VAL A 11 1.02 17.51 14.05
C VAL A 11 0.74 16.19 14.75
N VAL A 12 -0.53 15.93 15.04
CA VAL A 12 -1.01 14.68 15.59
C VAL A 12 -1.72 13.92 14.48
N VAL A 13 -1.30 12.69 14.23
CA VAL A 13 -1.92 11.79 13.26
C VAL A 13 -2.59 10.66 14.01
N ASP A 14 -3.92 10.59 13.93
CA ASP A 14 -4.73 9.49 14.45
C ASP A 14 -4.87 8.41 13.38
N GLY A 15 -4.15 7.31 13.60
CA GLY A 15 -4.14 6.14 12.74
C GLY A 15 -5.37 5.25 12.94
N PRO A 16 -5.71 4.43 11.92
CA PRO A 16 -6.55 3.27 12.15
C PRO A 16 -5.90 2.39 13.23
N ASP A 17 -6.72 1.64 13.97
CA ASP A 17 -6.28 0.78 15.08
C ASP A 17 -5.90 1.52 16.39
N GLY A 18 -6.22 2.81 16.50
CA GLY A 18 -6.07 3.57 17.75
C GLY A 18 -4.62 3.97 18.07
N VAL A 19 -3.76 3.99 17.04
CA VAL A 19 -2.37 4.44 17.16
C VAL A 19 -2.29 5.91 16.81
N ALA A 20 -1.85 6.75 17.75
CA ALA A 20 -1.59 8.17 17.50
C ALA A 20 -0.08 8.45 17.41
N VAL A 21 0.33 9.25 16.45
CA VAL A 21 1.73 9.68 16.28
C VAL A 21 1.79 11.19 16.33
N THR A 22 2.71 11.74 17.12
CA THR A 22 2.97 13.18 17.18
C THR A 22 4.29 13.48 16.47
N LEU A 23 4.25 14.46 15.56
CA LEU A 23 5.38 14.93 14.77
C LEU A 23 5.56 16.42 15.00
N THR A 24 6.78 16.93 14.87
CA THR A 24 6.97 18.38 14.69
C THR A 24 6.46 18.79 13.31
N ALA A 25 6.18 20.08 13.10
CA ALA A 25 5.72 20.57 11.81
C ALA A 25 6.67 20.19 10.64
N ASP A 26 7.99 20.40 10.80
CA ASP A 26 8.98 20.01 9.78
C ASP A 26 9.03 18.50 9.54
N ALA A 27 8.98 17.69 10.61
CA ALA A 27 8.99 16.23 10.46
C ALA A 27 7.71 15.73 9.77
N ALA A 28 6.57 16.35 10.02
CA ALA A 28 5.31 16.02 9.35
C ALA A 28 5.37 16.36 7.86
N LEU A 29 5.98 17.49 7.49
CA LEU A 29 6.17 17.88 6.09
C LEU A 29 7.04 16.85 5.35
N GLU A 30 8.23 16.55 5.86
CA GLU A 30 9.13 15.55 5.26
C GLU A 30 8.45 14.17 5.18
N THR A 31 7.76 13.76 6.26
CA THR A 31 7.04 12.48 6.29
C THR A 31 5.95 12.42 5.20
N SER A 32 5.24 13.52 4.94
CA SER A 32 4.19 13.55 3.93
C SER A 32 4.72 13.31 2.52
N GLU A 33 5.89 13.86 2.19
CA GLU A 33 6.56 13.65 0.90
C GLU A 33 6.98 12.19 0.72
N HIS A 34 7.49 11.58 1.79
CA HIS A 34 7.87 10.16 1.79
C HIS A 34 6.64 9.24 1.64
N ILE A 35 5.52 9.57 2.29
CA ILE A 35 4.27 8.81 2.19
C ILE A 35 3.69 8.91 0.79
N ASP A 36 3.64 10.10 0.18
CA ASP A 36 3.12 10.27 -1.19
C ASP A 36 3.93 9.43 -2.19
N GLY A 37 5.27 9.51 -2.11
CA GLY A 37 6.14 8.69 -2.95
C GLY A 37 5.95 7.19 -2.73
N ALA A 38 5.73 6.75 -1.49
CA ALA A 38 5.43 5.36 -1.18
C ALA A 38 4.05 4.94 -1.71
N ALA A 39 3.04 5.80 -1.63
CA ALA A 39 1.69 5.53 -2.12
C ALA A 39 1.66 5.35 -3.65
N VAL A 40 2.40 6.18 -4.39
CA VAL A 40 2.55 6.04 -5.85
C VAL A 40 3.20 4.70 -6.20
N LYS A 41 4.29 4.33 -5.50
CA LYS A 41 4.96 3.04 -5.70
C LYS A 41 4.03 1.86 -5.41
N ALA A 42 3.30 1.90 -4.28
CA ALA A 42 2.37 0.86 -3.88
C ALA A 42 1.26 0.67 -4.95
N LYS A 43 0.67 1.76 -5.44
CA LYS A 43 -0.32 1.68 -6.54
C LYS A 43 0.24 1.08 -7.82
N GLY A 44 1.51 1.33 -8.14
CA GLY A 44 2.19 0.68 -9.27
C GLY A 44 2.34 -0.82 -9.06
N GLN A 45 2.73 -1.23 -7.85
CA GLN A 45 2.89 -2.64 -7.49
C GLN A 45 1.55 -3.40 -7.52
N GLU A 46 0.46 -2.79 -7.06
CA GLU A 46 -0.89 -3.39 -7.13
C GLU A 46 -1.30 -3.67 -8.58
N GLN A 47 -1.02 -2.74 -9.50
CA GLN A 47 -1.31 -2.92 -10.92
C GLN A 47 -0.45 -4.01 -11.55
N MET A 48 0.84 -4.07 -11.22
CA MET A 48 1.72 -5.17 -11.68
C MET A 48 1.22 -6.53 -11.19
N LYS A 49 0.78 -6.62 -9.94
CA LYS A 49 0.19 -7.83 -9.36
C LYS A 49 -1.10 -8.24 -10.08
N ALA A 50 -1.92 -7.26 -10.48
CA ALA A 50 -3.14 -7.53 -11.25
C ALA A 50 -2.83 -8.05 -12.67
N VAL A 51 -1.76 -7.57 -13.32
CA VAL A 51 -1.35 -8.04 -14.65
C VAL A 51 -0.68 -9.41 -14.59
N SER A 52 0.11 -9.71 -13.55
CA SER A 52 0.64 -11.05 -13.30
C SER A 52 -0.40 -12.04 -12.77
N GLY A 53 -1.57 -11.56 -12.33
CA GLY A 53 -2.70 -12.40 -11.92
C GLY A 53 -3.44 -13.06 -13.09
N VAL A 54 -3.11 -12.73 -14.34
CA VAL A 54 -3.41 -13.54 -15.52
C VAL A 54 -2.28 -14.55 -15.71
N ASP A 55 -2.03 -15.36 -14.68
CA ASP A 55 -1.01 -16.40 -14.73
C ASP A 55 -1.65 -17.65 -15.36
N GLY A 56 -1.22 -17.95 -16.58
CA GLY A 56 -1.66 -19.05 -17.44
C GLY A 56 -1.36 -20.45 -16.88
N THR A 57 -1.91 -20.74 -15.71
CA THR A 57 -1.85 -22.03 -15.03
C THR A 57 -2.95 -23.00 -15.45
N GLU A 58 -3.94 -22.56 -16.25
CA GLU A 58 -4.97 -23.45 -16.82
C GLU A 58 -4.53 -24.23 -18.08
N ILE A 59 -3.26 -24.15 -18.51
CA ILE A 59 -2.76 -24.86 -19.71
C ILE A 59 -1.83 -26.03 -19.36
N LEU A 60 -2.07 -26.80 -18.29
CA LEU A 60 -1.32 -28.04 -18.04
C LEU A 60 -2.14 -29.23 -17.51
N GLU A 61 -3.48 -29.17 -17.51
CA GLU A 61 -4.34 -30.29 -17.05
C GLU A 61 -5.12 -30.99 -18.18
N ARG A 62 -4.67 -30.94 -19.45
CA ARG A 62 -5.30 -31.67 -20.57
C ARG A 62 -4.49 -32.82 -21.18
N GLU A 63 -3.38 -33.26 -20.56
CA GLU A 63 -2.56 -34.34 -21.15
C GLU A 63 -2.43 -35.60 -20.29
N LYS A 64 -3.19 -35.73 -19.17
CA LYS A 64 -3.16 -36.93 -18.31
C LYS A 64 -4.48 -37.66 -18.09
N GLU A 65 -5.49 -37.45 -18.93
CA GLU A 65 -6.48 -38.48 -19.24
C GLU A 65 -6.07 -39.10 -20.58
N GLY A 66 -5.30 -40.17 -20.59
CA GLY A 66 -5.88 -41.48 -20.32
C GLY A 66 -5.93 -42.28 -21.62
N LYS A 67 -4.80 -42.34 -22.33
CA LYS A 67 -4.52 -43.35 -23.34
C LYS A 67 -4.37 -44.69 -22.61
N ARG A 68 -5.47 -45.45 -22.48
CA ARG A 68 -5.52 -46.91 -22.30
C ARG A 68 -6.96 -47.40 -22.31
#